data_AF-A0AAV2IMD0-F1
#
_entry.id   AF-A0AAV2IMD0-F1
#
_cell.length_a   1.000
_cell.length_b   1.000
_cell.length_c   1.000
_cell.angle_alpha   90.00
_cell.angle_beta   90.00
_cell.angle_gamma   90.00
#
_symmetry.space_group_name_H-M   'P 1'
#
loop_
_entity.id
_entity.type
_entity.pdbx_description
1 polymer ?
#
loop_
_entity_poly.entity_id
_entity_poly.type
_entity_poly.pdbx_seq_one_letter_code
_entity_poly.pdbx_strand_id
1 'polypeptide(L)'
;GRNHAVQLGDFFSHCFPGIFSCMFSVANSSVSTQGQAILAKSLAVCSQLVTLTLSDGLLACSQDQQLRRKSDGIEPHGDLPKALKEVYCERNQAWVSRVVTNASPMLRSFCNLASHSHWRVRLAVVEFAENILMSCSSSLSCCVPHFLEALVGLIHDSYEGVAKKAVAALQAFKSSQADTQGERTLLHILEDNLYDLATVLPRQMKFYDEDKKPHLIKLLLGYISLLGPSISGFVSSAPHIKRVCLVLIQILELDVTNVNILEERGSLLHSEPEVFTEPNSTKIWRPRKYFRHFREEAIFSELMNVCRQLGKFGD
;
A
#
# COMPACT_ATOMS: atom_id res chain seq x y z
N GLY A 1 19.35 -3.64 -25.71
CA GLY A 1 18.62 -4.85 -26.16
C GLY A 1 18.47 -5.85 -25.02
N ARG A 2 17.47 -6.75 -25.07
CA ARG A 2 17.11 -7.69 -23.99
C ARG A 2 18.29 -8.53 -23.46
N ASN A 3 19.17 -9.03 -24.33
CA ASN A 3 20.35 -9.80 -23.92
C ASN A 3 21.33 -9.01 -23.04
N HIS A 4 21.51 -7.71 -23.32
CA HIS A 4 22.34 -6.84 -22.49
C HIS A 4 21.73 -6.64 -21.10
N ALA A 5 20.39 -6.54 -21.01
CA ALA A 5 19.71 -6.42 -19.71
C ALA A 5 19.84 -7.70 -18.87
N VAL A 6 19.82 -8.88 -19.51
CA VAL A 6 20.08 -10.17 -18.83
C VAL A 6 21.50 -10.19 -18.26
N GLN A 7 22.51 -9.87 -19.08
CA GLN A 7 23.91 -9.83 -18.64
C GLN A 7 24.14 -8.82 -17.51
N LEU A 8 23.53 -7.64 -17.58
CA LEU A 8 23.59 -6.66 -16.49
C LEU A 8 22.93 -7.20 -15.23
N GLY A 9 21.75 -7.83 -15.33
CA GLY A 9 21.11 -8.46 -14.17
C GLY A 9 21.99 -9.54 -13.53
N ASP A 10 22.65 -10.36 -14.34
CA ASP A 10 23.59 -11.38 -13.88
C ASP A 10 24.81 -10.74 -13.19
N PHE A 11 25.31 -9.63 -13.70
CA PHE A 11 26.37 -8.88 -13.04
C PHE A 11 25.91 -8.29 -11.69
N PHE A 12 24.77 -7.59 -11.68
CA PHE A 12 24.26 -6.92 -10.48
C PHE A 12 23.76 -7.90 -9.40
N SER A 13 23.53 -9.17 -9.71
CA SER A 13 23.17 -10.20 -8.72
C SER A 13 24.21 -10.35 -7.60
N HIS A 14 25.48 -10.14 -7.95
CA HIS A 14 26.64 -10.25 -7.07
C HIS A 14 26.65 -9.13 -6.02
N CYS A 15 26.29 -7.92 -6.46
CA CYS A 15 26.32 -6.73 -5.62
C CYS A 15 24.95 -6.38 -5.02
N PHE A 16 23.90 -7.12 -5.40
CA PHE A 16 22.51 -6.82 -5.02
C PHE A 16 22.36 -6.62 -3.50
N PRO A 17 22.79 -7.55 -2.61
CA PRO A 17 22.56 -7.39 -1.18
C PRO A 17 23.20 -6.13 -0.61
N GLY A 18 24.41 -5.79 -1.06
CA GLY A 18 25.15 -4.62 -0.59
C GLY A 18 24.52 -3.30 -1.05
N ILE A 19 24.23 -3.18 -2.36
CA ILE A 19 23.61 -1.97 -2.91
C ILE A 19 22.20 -1.80 -2.31
N PHE A 20 21.41 -2.87 -2.26
CA PHE A 20 20.05 -2.84 -1.75
C PHE A 20 20.00 -2.47 -0.26
N SER A 21 20.86 -3.07 0.57
CA SER A 21 20.97 -2.73 1.99
C SER A 21 21.42 -1.28 2.21
N CYS A 22 22.36 -0.79 1.41
CA CYS A 22 22.80 0.60 1.44
C CYS A 22 21.63 1.55 1.10
N MET A 23 20.92 1.32 -0.02
CA MET A 23 19.79 2.15 -0.41
C MET A 23 18.65 2.09 0.61
N PHE A 24 18.40 0.93 1.20
CA PHE A 24 17.46 0.77 2.31
C PHE A 24 17.87 1.58 3.54
N SER A 25 19.14 1.52 3.93
CA SER A 25 19.67 2.30 5.05
C SER A 25 19.56 3.80 4.80
N VAL A 26 19.86 4.26 3.57
CA VAL A 26 19.65 5.66 3.18
C VAL A 26 18.17 6.00 3.37
N ALA A 27 17.27 5.29 2.71
CA ALA A 27 15.85 5.62 2.73
C ALA A 27 15.15 5.46 4.10
N ASN A 28 15.69 4.65 5.01
CA ASN A 28 15.16 4.47 6.37
C ASN A 28 15.93 5.18 7.47
N SER A 29 17.07 5.82 7.18
CA SER A 29 17.70 6.70 8.15
C SER A 29 16.75 7.88 8.41
N SER A 30 16.33 8.03 9.68
CA SER A 30 15.25 8.89 10.19
C SER A 30 14.54 9.76 9.15
N VAL A 31 13.31 9.37 8.81
CA VAL A 31 12.39 10.00 7.84
C VAL A 31 12.25 11.52 8.02
N SER A 32 12.59 12.07 9.19
CA SER A 32 12.57 13.50 9.52
C SER A 32 13.83 14.29 9.15
N THR A 33 14.98 13.65 8.83
CA THR A 33 16.25 14.34 8.56
C THR A 33 16.71 14.26 7.10
N GLN A 34 16.17 13.35 6.31
CA GLN A 34 16.51 13.23 4.89
C GLN A 34 15.59 14.09 4.01
N GLY A 35 16.18 14.79 3.04
CA GLY A 35 15.43 15.53 2.04
C GLY A 35 14.62 14.59 1.14
N GLN A 36 13.39 14.99 0.80
CA GLN A 36 12.46 14.25 -0.06
C GLN A 36 13.06 13.78 -1.40
N ALA A 37 14.06 14.51 -1.92
CA ALA A 37 14.76 14.16 -3.14
C ALA A 37 15.64 12.90 -2.99
N ILE A 38 16.25 12.71 -1.81
CA ILE A 38 17.08 11.54 -1.51
C ILE A 38 16.18 10.31 -1.43
N LEU A 39 15.07 10.38 -0.69
CA LEU A 39 14.10 9.29 -0.58
C LEU A 39 13.56 8.85 -1.95
N ALA A 40 13.12 9.83 -2.76
CA ALA A 40 12.63 9.55 -4.10
C ALA A 40 13.70 8.91 -5.00
N LYS A 41 14.95 9.38 -4.92
CA LYS A 41 16.04 8.82 -5.72
C LYS A 41 16.44 7.42 -5.25
N SER A 42 16.47 7.17 -3.95
CA SER A 42 16.72 5.85 -3.37
C SER A 42 15.67 4.83 -3.82
N LEU A 43 14.38 5.19 -3.79
CA LEU A 43 13.30 4.36 -4.32
C LEU A 43 13.49 4.06 -5.82
N ALA A 44 13.86 5.06 -6.62
CA ALA A 44 14.11 4.86 -8.04
C ALA A 44 15.29 3.92 -8.31
N VAL A 45 16.40 4.06 -7.56
CA VAL A 45 17.56 3.17 -7.68
C VAL A 45 17.22 1.76 -7.22
N CYS A 46 16.50 1.60 -6.10
CA CYS A 46 15.99 0.32 -5.65
C CYS A 46 15.09 -0.33 -6.70
N SER A 47 14.17 0.44 -7.29
CA SER A 47 13.28 -0.03 -8.36
C SER A 47 14.07 -0.60 -9.53
N GLN A 48 15.07 0.14 -10.02
CA GLN A 48 15.91 -0.26 -11.14
C GLN A 48 16.74 -1.50 -10.80
N LEU A 49 17.35 -1.55 -9.63
CA LEU A 49 18.14 -2.70 -9.20
C LEU A 49 17.27 -3.95 -9.10
N VAL A 50 16.13 -3.86 -8.41
CA VAL A 50 15.20 -4.99 -8.22
C VAL A 50 14.67 -5.47 -9.56
N THR A 51 14.17 -4.58 -10.43
CA THR A 51 13.67 -4.97 -11.75
C THR A 51 14.76 -5.58 -12.62
N LEU A 52 15.98 -5.07 -12.58
CA LEU A 52 17.10 -5.62 -13.36
C LEU A 52 17.50 -7.03 -12.90
N THR A 53 17.50 -7.29 -11.58
CA THR A 53 17.96 -8.57 -11.02
C THR A 53 16.86 -9.59 -10.79
N LEU A 54 15.63 -9.14 -10.55
CA LEU A 54 14.49 -9.98 -10.17
C LEU A 54 13.32 -9.88 -11.15
N SER A 55 13.44 -9.22 -12.31
CA SER A 55 12.35 -9.28 -13.29
C SER A 55 12.10 -10.71 -13.75
N ASP A 56 10.83 -11.12 -13.78
CA ASP A 56 10.39 -12.45 -14.16
C ASP A 56 10.88 -12.81 -15.56
N GLY A 57 10.72 -11.88 -16.51
CA GLY A 57 11.16 -12.07 -17.89
C GLY A 57 12.69 -12.09 -18.08
N LEU A 58 13.45 -11.39 -17.22
CA LEU A 58 14.92 -11.42 -17.26
C LEU A 58 15.48 -12.66 -16.55
N LEU A 59 14.86 -13.09 -15.46
CA LEU A 59 15.20 -14.31 -14.74
C LEU A 59 14.99 -15.53 -15.62
N ALA A 60 13.84 -15.63 -16.30
CA ALA A 60 13.57 -16.72 -17.24
C ALA A 60 14.64 -16.80 -18.34
N CYS A 61 15.00 -15.66 -18.96
CA CYS A 61 16.06 -15.64 -19.97
C CYS A 61 17.44 -16.01 -19.41
N SER A 62 17.79 -15.56 -18.20
CA SER A 62 19.05 -15.93 -17.55
C SER A 62 19.11 -17.45 -17.33
N GLN A 63 18.04 -18.03 -16.79
CA GLN A 63 17.95 -19.46 -16.51
C GLN A 63 18.03 -20.30 -17.79
N ASP A 64 17.34 -19.89 -18.85
CA ASP A 64 17.43 -20.53 -20.17
C ASP A 64 18.86 -20.49 -20.75
N GLN A 65 19.55 -19.35 -20.64
CA GLN A 65 20.93 -19.22 -21.10
C GLN A 65 21.88 -20.11 -20.30
N GLN A 66 21.67 -20.23 -18.99
CA GLN A 66 22.44 -21.11 -18.12
C GLN A 66 22.23 -22.60 -18.47
N LEU A 67 20.99 -23.00 -18.75
CA LEU A 67 20.67 -24.36 -19.17
C LEU A 67 21.35 -24.73 -20.49
N ARG A 68 21.32 -23.82 -21.48
CA ARG A 68 22.01 -24.01 -22.77
C ARG A 68 23.52 -24.13 -22.63
N ARG A 69 24.15 -23.30 -21.80
CA ARG A 69 25.61 -23.40 -21.55
C ARG A 69 25.98 -24.75 -20.92
N LYS A 70 25.15 -25.25 -19.99
CA LYS A 70 25.35 -26.57 -19.36
C LYS A 70 25.20 -27.70 -20.39
N SER A 71 24.24 -27.62 -21.31
CA SER A 71 24.11 -28.63 -22.38
C SER A 71 25.28 -28.60 -23.36
N ASP A 72 25.85 -27.43 -23.61
CA ASP A 72 26.99 -27.25 -24.51
C ASP A 72 28.35 -27.63 -23.86
N GLY A 73 28.34 -28.12 -22.61
CA GLY A 73 29.55 -28.47 -21.87
C GLY A 73 30.43 -27.26 -21.50
N ILE A 74 29.89 -26.04 -21.60
CA ILE A 74 30.60 -24.82 -21.27
C ILE A 74 30.52 -24.64 -19.75
N GLU A 75 31.66 -24.83 -19.07
CA GLU A 75 31.72 -24.51 -17.65
C GLU A 75 31.39 -23.02 -17.43
N PRO A 76 30.46 -22.71 -16.51
CA PRO A 76 30.18 -21.32 -16.19
C PRO A 76 31.45 -20.67 -15.64
N HIS A 77 31.97 -19.69 -16.38
CA HIS A 77 32.99 -18.77 -15.88
C HIS A 77 34.32 -19.45 -15.48
N GLY A 78 34.75 -20.48 -16.23
CA GLY A 78 36.01 -21.21 -16.00
C GLY A 78 37.25 -20.31 -15.85
N ASP A 79 37.28 -19.19 -16.58
CA ASP A 79 38.39 -18.22 -16.61
C ASP A 79 38.39 -17.20 -15.46
N LEU A 80 37.39 -17.22 -14.55
CA LEU A 80 37.37 -16.26 -13.44
C LEU A 80 38.51 -16.53 -12.44
N PRO A 81 39.18 -15.47 -11.94
CA PRO A 81 40.06 -15.55 -10.79
C PRO A 81 39.39 -16.26 -9.60
N LYS A 82 40.13 -17.07 -8.83
CA LYS A 82 39.59 -17.82 -7.67
C LYS A 82 38.79 -16.94 -6.70
N ALA A 83 39.27 -15.73 -6.40
CA ALA A 83 38.59 -14.77 -5.53
C ALA A 83 37.21 -14.34 -6.07
N LEU A 84 37.04 -14.27 -7.40
CA LEU A 84 35.75 -13.94 -8.02
C LEU A 84 34.82 -15.16 -8.10
N LYS A 85 35.37 -16.38 -8.18
CA LYS A 85 34.58 -17.63 -8.11
C LYS A 85 33.89 -17.80 -6.76
N GLU A 86 34.50 -17.34 -5.67
CA GLU A 86 33.92 -17.42 -4.31
C GLU A 86 32.74 -16.46 -4.10
N VAL A 87 32.70 -15.34 -4.82
CA VAL A 87 31.64 -14.32 -4.73
C VAL A 87 30.57 -14.53 -5.82
N TYR A 88 30.85 -15.38 -6.80
CA TYR A 88 30.00 -15.62 -7.95
C TYR A 88 28.60 -16.13 -7.55
N CYS A 89 27.57 -15.53 -8.13
CA CYS A 89 26.18 -15.84 -7.84
C CYS A 89 25.41 -16.12 -9.14
N GLU A 90 25.07 -17.40 -9.37
CA GLU A 90 24.13 -17.77 -10.43
C GLU A 90 22.71 -17.32 -10.05
N ARG A 91 22.04 -16.55 -10.92
CA ARG A 91 20.62 -16.17 -10.79
C ARG A 91 19.66 -17.35 -11.07
N ASN A 92 19.89 -18.44 -10.37
CA ASN A 92 19.03 -19.62 -10.36
C ASN A 92 17.94 -19.50 -9.28
N GLN A 93 17.04 -20.48 -9.20
CA GLN A 93 15.93 -20.45 -8.27
C GLN A 93 16.36 -20.39 -6.79
N ALA A 94 17.48 -21.03 -6.43
CA ALA A 94 18.00 -20.97 -5.05
C ALA A 94 18.48 -19.56 -4.68
N TRP A 95 19.13 -18.86 -5.62
CA TRP A 95 19.52 -17.46 -5.43
C TRP A 95 18.29 -16.56 -5.29
N VAL A 96 17.29 -16.73 -6.16
CA VAL A 96 16.04 -15.96 -6.09
C VAL A 96 15.37 -16.13 -4.74
N SER A 97 15.14 -17.36 -4.28
CA SER A 97 14.52 -17.63 -2.99
C SER A 97 15.26 -16.95 -1.84
N ARG A 98 16.59 -17.06 -1.78
CA ARG A 98 17.41 -16.42 -0.73
C ARG A 98 17.28 -14.89 -0.75
N VAL A 99 17.35 -14.29 -1.93
CA VAL A 99 17.27 -12.84 -2.10
C VAL A 99 15.89 -12.33 -1.74
N VAL A 100 14.83 -13.00 -2.20
CA VAL A 100 13.45 -12.61 -1.89
C VAL A 100 13.19 -12.70 -0.39
N THR A 101 13.61 -13.77 0.29
CA THR A 101 13.45 -13.88 1.75
C THR A 101 14.10 -12.70 2.49
N ASN A 102 15.29 -12.28 2.08
CA ASN A 102 16.02 -11.19 2.75
C ASN A 102 15.51 -9.79 2.34
N ALA A 103 15.11 -9.61 1.09
CA ALA A 103 14.69 -8.32 0.56
C ALA A 103 13.23 -8.00 0.89
N SER A 104 12.36 -9.01 1.04
CA SER A 104 10.91 -8.80 1.23
C SER A 104 10.56 -7.88 2.40
N PRO A 105 11.14 -8.04 3.62
CA PRO A 105 10.85 -7.14 4.72
C PRO A 105 11.22 -5.68 4.42
N MET A 106 12.33 -5.48 3.70
CA MET A 106 12.80 -4.15 3.30
C MET A 106 11.90 -3.53 2.22
N LEU A 107 11.52 -4.32 1.22
CA LEU A 107 10.59 -3.91 0.16
C LEU A 107 9.24 -3.48 0.74
N ARG A 108 8.70 -4.25 1.68
CA ARG A 108 7.46 -3.92 2.40
C ARG A 108 7.59 -2.64 3.21
N SER A 109 8.73 -2.41 3.85
CA SER A 109 8.98 -1.18 4.59
C SER A 109 8.96 0.06 3.70
N PHE A 110 9.34 -0.02 2.42
CA PHE A 110 9.21 1.11 1.50
C PHE A 110 7.75 1.51 1.25
N CYS A 111 6.81 0.56 1.31
CA CYS A 111 5.38 0.87 1.18
C CYS A 111 4.89 1.84 2.26
N ASN A 112 5.50 1.85 3.44
CA ASN A 112 5.14 2.77 4.52
C ASN A 112 5.34 4.25 4.13
N LEU A 113 6.22 4.53 3.16
CA LEU A 113 6.43 5.87 2.62
C LEU A 113 5.22 6.39 1.83
N ALA A 114 4.21 5.56 1.56
CA ALA A 114 2.91 6.02 1.04
C ALA A 114 2.20 6.99 2.00
N SER A 115 2.50 6.94 3.30
CA SER A 115 1.99 7.88 4.31
C SER A 115 2.84 9.15 4.46
N HIS A 116 3.91 9.31 3.68
CA HIS A 116 4.85 10.42 3.82
C HIS A 116 4.18 11.78 3.54
N SER A 117 4.52 12.80 4.34
CA SER A 117 3.91 14.15 4.25
C SER A 117 4.11 14.82 2.88
N HIS A 118 5.28 14.63 2.27
CA HIS A 118 5.62 15.21 0.97
C HIS A 118 5.17 14.35 -0.22
N TRP A 119 4.36 14.93 -1.13
CA TRP A 119 3.76 14.25 -2.29
C TRP A 119 4.78 13.61 -3.25
N ARG A 120 5.95 14.23 -3.48
CA ARG A 120 7.03 13.66 -4.33
C ARG A 120 7.53 12.29 -3.84
N VAL A 121 7.55 12.06 -2.53
CA VAL A 121 7.94 10.76 -1.98
C VAL A 121 6.82 9.74 -2.25
N ARG A 122 5.56 10.13 -2.02
CA ARG A 122 4.40 9.27 -2.34
C ARG A 122 4.34 8.93 -3.83
N LEU A 123 4.64 9.87 -4.72
CA LEU A 123 4.75 9.61 -6.16
C LEU A 123 5.85 8.59 -6.47
N ALA A 124 7.03 8.72 -5.85
CA ALA A 124 8.10 7.75 -6.01
C ALA A 124 7.72 6.35 -5.49
N VAL A 125 6.88 6.26 -4.47
CA VAL A 125 6.30 4.98 -4.01
C VAL A 125 5.36 4.38 -5.06
N VAL A 126 4.53 5.20 -5.71
CA VAL A 126 3.66 4.73 -6.81
C VAL A 126 4.49 4.17 -7.95
N GLU A 127 5.50 4.91 -8.42
CA GLU A 127 6.39 4.47 -9.51
C GLU A 127 7.18 3.22 -9.12
N PHE A 128 7.66 3.16 -7.87
CA PHE A 128 8.33 1.97 -7.34
C PHE A 128 7.40 0.75 -7.36
N ALA A 129 6.21 0.86 -6.77
CA ALA A 129 5.23 -0.22 -6.69
C ALA A 129 4.79 -0.69 -8.09
N GLU A 130 4.50 0.24 -9.01
CA GLU A 130 4.14 -0.07 -10.41
C GLU A 130 5.25 -0.87 -11.10
N ASN A 131 6.50 -0.40 -11.03
CA ASN A 131 7.63 -1.09 -11.67
C ASN A 131 7.82 -2.52 -11.13
N ILE A 132 7.68 -2.71 -9.82
CA ILE A 132 7.80 -4.05 -9.22
C ILE A 132 6.63 -4.93 -9.64
N LEU A 133 5.40 -4.43 -9.57
CA LEU A 133 4.20 -5.18 -9.97
C LEU A 133 4.22 -5.59 -11.44
N MET A 134 4.70 -4.72 -12.34
CA MET A 134 4.72 -4.99 -13.77
C MET A 134 5.88 -5.89 -14.21
N SER A 135 6.95 -5.99 -13.41
CA SER A 135 8.18 -6.69 -13.84
C SER A 135 8.51 -7.92 -13.02
N CYS A 136 8.03 -8.01 -11.77
CA CYS A 136 8.47 -8.96 -10.76
C CYS A 136 7.29 -9.61 -10.00
N SER A 137 6.07 -9.63 -10.55
CA SER A 137 4.90 -10.16 -9.86
C SER A 137 5.01 -11.63 -9.49
N SER A 138 5.70 -12.43 -10.31
CA SER A 138 5.87 -13.86 -10.04
C SER A 138 7.01 -14.11 -9.04
N SER A 139 8.19 -13.52 -9.27
CA SER A 139 9.37 -13.63 -8.39
C SER A 139 9.17 -13.00 -7.02
N LEU A 140 8.43 -11.89 -6.92
CA LEU A 140 8.10 -11.18 -5.68
C LEU A 140 6.62 -11.33 -5.30
N SER A 141 5.99 -12.45 -5.63
CA SER A 141 4.58 -12.75 -5.36
C SER A 141 4.16 -12.48 -3.89
N CYS A 142 5.03 -12.79 -2.92
CA CYS A 142 4.77 -12.55 -1.50
C CYS A 142 4.74 -11.06 -1.09
N CYS A 143 5.18 -10.15 -1.97
CA CYS A 143 5.16 -8.70 -1.75
C CYS A 143 4.03 -8.01 -2.53
N VAL A 144 3.43 -8.67 -3.52
CA VAL A 144 2.35 -8.11 -4.37
C VAL A 144 1.22 -7.49 -3.52
N PRO A 145 0.66 -8.14 -2.47
CA PRO A 145 -0.40 -7.53 -1.68
C PRO A 145 -0.02 -6.20 -1.02
N HIS A 146 1.26 -6.03 -0.65
CA HIS A 146 1.75 -4.82 0.02
C HIS A 146 1.95 -3.66 -0.95
N PHE A 147 2.35 -3.95 -2.20
CA PHE A 147 2.43 -2.93 -3.25
C PHE A 147 1.04 -2.48 -3.69
N LEU A 148 0.10 -3.42 -3.81
CA LEU A 148 -1.29 -3.10 -4.10
C LEU A 148 -1.90 -2.25 -2.99
N GLU A 149 -1.71 -2.63 -1.72
CA GLU A 149 -2.13 -1.83 -0.57
C GLU A 149 -1.59 -0.39 -0.64
N ALA A 150 -0.30 -0.22 -0.90
CA ALA A 150 0.31 1.11 -1.02
C ALA A 150 -0.34 1.95 -2.13
N LEU A 151 -0.60 1.35 -3.30
CA LEU A 151 -1.27 2.03 -4.41
C LEU A 151 -2.73 2.36 -4.08
N VAL A 152 -3.46 1.44 -3.46
CA VAL A 152 -4.86 1.64 -3.03
C VAL A 152 -4.97 2.82 -2.07
N GLY A 153 -4.05 2.93 -1.11
CA GLY A 153 -4.00 4.04 -0.17
C GLY A 153 -3.71 5.40 -0.81
N LEU A 154 -3.23 5.44 -2.06
CA LEU A 154 -2.86 6.64 -2.79
C LEU A 154 -3.86 7.03 -3.89
N ILE A 155 -4.92 6.26 -4.16
CA ILE A 155 -5.88 6.62 -5.23
C ILE A 155 -6.72 7.87 -4.90
N HIS A 156 -6.82 8.19 -3.61
CA HIS A 156 -7.50 9.41 -3.08
C HIS A 156 -6.48 10.38 -2.48
N ASP A 157 -5.25 10.42 -3.02
CA ASP A 157 -4.21 11.35 -2.58
C ASP A 157 -4.65 12.82 -2.75
N SER A 158 -4.19 13.69 -1.86
CA SER A 158 -4.49 15.13 -1.95
C SER A 158 -3.84 15.80 -3.16
N TYR A 159 -2.74 15.22 -3.67
CA TYR A 159 -2.12 15.67 -4.90
C TYR A 159 -2.61 14.82 -6.09
N GLU A 160 -3.34 15.46 -7.00
CA GLU A 160 -4.01 14.79 -8.13
C GLU A 160 -3.05 13.96 -9.00
N GLY A 161 -1.80 14.40 -9.18
CA GLY A 161 -0.81 13.65 -9.95
C GLY A 161 -0.43 12.30 -9.33
N VAL A 162 -0.43 12.21 -7.99
CA VAL A 162 -0.19 10.93 -7.27
C VAL A 162 -1.41 10.03 -7.43
N ALA A 163 -2.60 10.57 -7.19
CA ALA A 163 -3.87 9.84 -7.32
C ALA A 163 -4.05 9.23 -8.72
N LYS A 164 -3.90 10.05 -9.78
CA LYS A 164 -4.00 9.60 -11.18
C LYS A 164 -2.99 8.51 -11.50
N LYS A 165 -1.74 8.66 -11.06
CA LYS A 165 -0.68 7.68 -11.33
C LYS A 165 -0.93 6.36 -10.58
N ALA A 166 -1.44 6.41 -9.35
CA ALA A 166 -1.81 5.22 -8.58
C ALA A 166 -2.96 4.44 -9.24
N VAL A 167 -4.00 5.14 -9.70
CA VAL A 167 -5.11 4.53 -10.46
C VAL A 167 -4.60 3.90 -11.75
N ALA A 168 -3.74 4.60 -12.50
CA ALA A 168 -3.16 4.08 -13.74
C ALA A 168 -2.31 2.81 -13.50
N ALA A 169 -1.50 2.79 -12.43
CA ALA A 169 -0.69 1.63 -12.06
C ALA A 169 -1.56 0.41 -11.71
N LEU A 170 -2.64 0.59 -10.94
CA LEU A 170 -3.58 -0.47 -10.61
C LEU A 170 -4.31 -1.01 -11.86
N GLN A 171 -4.69 -0.12 -12.78
CA GLN A 171 -5.29 -0.52 -14.05
C GLN A 171 -4.29 -1.29 -14.93
N ALA A 172 -3.05 -0.82 -15.04
CA ALA A 172 -1.99 -1.51 -15.77
C ALA A 172 -1.76 -2.93 -15.21
N PHE A 173 -1.67 -3.06 -13.88
CA PHE A 173 -1.52 -4.37 -13.24
C PHE A 173 -2.74 -5.28 -13.47
N LYS A 174 -3.96 -4.74 -13.37
CA LYS A 174 -5.18 -5.49 -13.70
C LYS A 174 -5.16 -6.01 -15.14
N SER A 175 -4.74 -5.17 -16.09
CA SER A 175 -4.64 -5.55 -17.50
C SER A 175 -3.55 -6.59 -17.75
N SER A 176 -2.40 -6.54 -17.07
CA SER A 176 -1.36 -7.57 -17.22
C SER A 176 -1.77 -8.93 -16.65
N GLN A 177 -2.76 -8.97 -15.76
CA GLN A 177 -3.27 -10.20 -15.15
C GLN A 177 -4.38 -10.88 -15.96
N ALA A 178 -4.86 -10.26 -17.05
CA ALA A 178 -6.00 -10.78 -17.82
C ALA A 178 -5.71 -12.13 -18.52
N ASP A 179 -4.43 -12.41 -18.82
CA ASP A 179 -4.01 -13.62 -19.56
C ASP A 179 -3.46 -14.73 -18.63
N THR A 180 -3.32 -14.48 -17.33
CA THR A 180 -2.67 -15.41 -16.40
C THR A 180 -3.67 -16.34 -15.74
N GLN A 181 -3.80 -17.57 -16.23
CA GLN A 181 -4.62 -18.60 -15.58
C GLN A 181 -3.93 -19.10 -14.30
N GLY A 182 -4.54 -18.85 -13.13
CA GLY A 182 -4.12 -19.42 -11.85
C GLY A 182 -3.47 -18.45 -10.84
N GLU A 183 -3.22 -17.19 -11.21
CA GLU A 183 -2.81 -16.17 -10.24
C GLU A 183 -4.02 -15.61 -9.47
N ARG A 184 -3.82 -15.21 -8.21
CA ARG A 184 -4.88 -14.56 -7.42
C ARG A 184 -5.31 -13.30 -8.15
N THR A 185 -6.58 -13.21 -8.51
CA THR A 185 -7.10 -12.01 -9.16
C THR A 185 -6.91 -10.80 -8.24
N LEU A 186 -6.69 -9.63 -8.83
CA LEU A 186 -6.60 -8.37 -8.10
C LEU A 186 -7.76 -8.23 -7.09
N LEU A 187 -8.98 -8.58 -7.51
CA LEU A 187 -10.17 -8.51 -6.65
C LEU A 187 -10.04 -9.36 -5.38
N HIS A 188 -9.58 -10.62 -5.48
CA HIS A 188 -9.41 -11.47 -4.31
C HIS A 188 -8.37 -10.91 -3.34
N ILE A 189 -7.27 -10.33 -3.86
CA ILE A 189 -6.26 -9.68 -3.00
C ILE A 189 -6.85 -8.45 -2.31
N LEU A 190 -7.67 -7.65 -3.00
CA LEU A 190 -8.34 -6.49 -2.42
C LEU A 190 -9.36 -6.89 -1.33
N GLU A 191 -10.11 -7.98 -1.52
CA GLU A 191 -11.05 -8.50 -0.52
C GLU A 191 -10.33 -9.00 0.74
N ASP A 192 -9.29 -9.82 0.57
CA ASP A 192 -8.44 -10.31 1.67
C ASP A 192 -7.86 -9.12 2.46
N ASN A 193 -7.24 -8.16 1.76
CA ASN A 193 -6.62 -7.00 2.39
C ASN A 193 -7.66 -6.08 3.08
N LEU A 194 -8.86 -5.93 2.51
CA LEU A 194 -9.93 -5.16 3.14
C LEU A 194 -10.35 -5.79 4.48
N TYR A 195 -10.49 -7.12 4.51
CA TYR A 195 -10.81 -7.85 5.73
C TYR A 195 -9.70 -7.72 6.79
N ASP A 196 -8.45 -7.85 6.37
CA ASP A 196 -7.28 -7.70 7.24
C ASP A 196 -7.18 -6.28 7.81
N LEU A 197 -7.35 -5.25 6.97
CA LEU A 197 -7.40 -3.86 7.39
C LEU A 197 -8.53 -3.65 8.40
N ALA A 198 -9.75 -4.09 8.10
CA ALA A 198 -10.89 -3.97 9.01
C ALA A 198 -10.61 -4.69 10.35
N THR A 199 -9.80 -5.73 10.36
CA THR A 199 -9.42 -6.43 11.60
C THR A 199 -8.50 -5.61 12.50
N VAL A 200 -7.55 -4.84 11.94
CA VAL A 200 -6.55 -4.08 12.70
C VAL A 200 -6.88 -2.60 12.88
N LEU A 201 -7.77 -2.05 12.04
CA LEU A 201 -8.04 -0.62 11.94
C LEU A 201 -8.47 0.05 13.25
N PRO A 202 -9.37 -0.53 14.09
CA PRO A 202 -9.78 0.11 15.35
C PRO A 202 -8.60 0.33 16.31
N ARG A 203 -7.70 -0.67 16.38
CA ARG A 203 -6.47 -0.57 17.18
C ARG A 203 -5.54 0.50 16.61
N GLN A 204 -5.37 0.55 15.29
CA GLN A 204 -4.53 1.57 14.66
C GLN A 204 -5.10 2.97 14.87
N MET A 205 -6.40 3.20 14.68
CA MET A 205 -7.03 4.50 14.94
C MET A 205 -6.90 4.95 16.39
N LYS A 206 -6.88 4.01 17.35
CA LYS A 206 -6.69 4.32 18.76
C LYS A 206 -5.26 4.73 19.11
N PHE A 207 -4.25 4.07 18.53
CA PHE A 207 -2.86 4.17 18.99
C PHE A 207 -1.90 4.84 18.00
N TYR A 208 -2.27 5.02 16.74
CA TYR A 208 -1.42 5.71 15.78
C TYR A 208 -1.43 7.22 16.05
N ASP A 209 -0.34 7.85 15.65
CA ASP A 209 -0.21 9.31 15.60
C ASP A 209 -1.27 9.90 14.65
N GLU A 210 -1.77 11.10 14.94
CA GLU A 210 -2.85 11.73 14.16
C GLU A 210 -2.47 11.89 12.68
N ASP A 211 -1.20 12.15 12.35
CA ASP A 211 -0.70 12.30 10.98
C ASP A 211 -0.82 11.04 10.11
N LYS A 212 -0.89 9.86 10.73
CA LYS A 212 -0.99 8.57 10.03
C LYS A 212 -2.43 8.13 9.81
N LYS A 213 -3.38 8.61 10.62
CA LYS A 213 -4.78 8.20 10.58
C LYS A 213 -5.48 8.54 9.25
N PRO A 214 -5.24 9.70 8.59
CA PRO A 214 -5.83 10.00 7.30
C PRO A 214 -5.50 8.94 6.24
N HIS A 215 -4.26 8.42 6.23
CA HIS A 215 -3.85 7.39 5.28
C HIS A 215 -4.64 6.09 5.47
N LEU A 216 -4.89 5.68 6.72
CA LEU A 216 -5.68 4.46 7.00
C LEU A 216 -7.12 4.55 6.50
N ILE A 217 -7.77 5.70 6.68
CA ILE A 217 -9.15 5.87 6.20
C ILE A 217 -9.19 5.98 4.67
N LYS A 218 -8.20 6.64 4.05
CA LYS A 218 -8.06 6.66 2.59
C LYS A 218 -7.83 5.27 2.02
N LEU A 219 -7.06 4.44 2.71
CA LEU A 219 -6.86 3.04 2.33
C LEU A 219 -8.16 2.24 2.39
N LEU A 220 -8.93 2.36 3.48
CA LEU A 220 -10.25 1.74 3.61
C LEU A 220 -11.19 2.17 2.48
N LEU A 221 -11.27 3.48 2.23
CA LEU A 221 -12.08 4.05 1.14
C LEU A 221 -11.58 3.55 -0.23
N GLY A 222 -10.27 3.43 -0.40
CA GLY A 222 -9.64 2.95 -1.62
C GLY A 222 -10.05 1.53 -1.97
N TYR A 223 -9.98 0.60 -0.99
CA TYR A 223 -10.43 -0.78 -1.17
C TYR A 223 -11.89 -0.84 -1.60
N ILE A 224 -12.77 -0.13 -0.90
CA ILE A 224 -14.21 -0.12 -1.20
C ILE A 224 -14.47 0.48 -2.59
N SER A 225 -13.77 1.56 -2.95
CA SER A 225 -13.92 2.22 -4.25
C SER A 225 -13.49 1.33 -5.42
N LEU A 226 -12.43 0.54 -5.25
CA LEU A 226 -11.89 -0.33 -6.30
C LEU A 226 -12.67 -1.64 -6.44
N LEU A 227 -13.17 -2.19 -5.33
CA LEU A 227 -14.06 -3.34 -5.35
C LEU A 227 -15.40 -2.99 -6.02
N GLY A 228 -15.90 -1.77 -5.80
CA GLY A 228 -17.10 -1.27 -6.47
C GLY A 228 -18.28 -2.24 -6.28
N PRO A 229 -18.98 -2.67 -7.35
CA PRO A 229 -20.10 -3.61 -7.24
C PRO A 229 -19.79 -4.94 -6.56
N SER A 230 -18.52 -5.40 -6.56
CA SER A 230 -18.10 -6.63 -5.87
C SER A 230 -18.22 -6.55 -4.34
N ILE A 231 -18.38 -5.33 -3.78
CA ILE A 231 -18.66 -5.15 -2.36
C ILE A 231 -19.91 -5.89 -1.91
N SER A 232 -20.95 -5.99 -2.76
CA SER A 232 -22.17 -6.76 -2.47
C SER A 232 -21.85 -8.20 -2.06
N GLY A 233 -20.97 -8.89 -2.80
CA GLY A 233 -20.53 -10.24 -2.49
C GLY A 233 -19.73 -10.32 -1.18
N PHE A 234 -18.83 -9.35 -0.97
CA PHE A 234 -18.04 -9.24 0.27
C PHE A 234 -18.94 -9.05 1.51
N VAL A 235 -19.89 -8.12 1.47
CA VAL A 235 -20.77 -7.81 2.61
C VAL A 235 -21.89 -8.83 2.83
N SER A 236 -22.23 -9.63 1.81
CA SER A 236 -23.19 -10.73 1.96
C SER A 236 -22.72 -11.78 2.98
N SER A 237 -21.41 -11.84 3.24
CA SER A 237 -20.84 -12.71 4.25
C SER A 237 -20.95 -12.10 5.65
N ALA A 238 -21.73 -12.74 6.52
CA ALA A 238 -21.94 -12.34 7.92
C ALA A 238 -20.66 -11.91 8.69
N PRO A 239 -19.52 -12.64 8.65
CA PRO A 239 -18.29 -12.22 9.33
C PRO A 239 -17.70 -10.92 8.75
N HIS A 240 -17.78 -10.71 7.44
CA HIS A 240 -17.22 -9.54 6.76
C HIS A 240 -18.02 -8.28 7.07
N ILE A 241 -19.35 -8.30 6.89
CA ILE A 241 -20.19 -7.14 7.23
C ILE A 241 -20.16 -6.82 8.72
N LYS A 242 -20.22 -7.84 9.60
CA LYS A 242 -20.06 -7.64 11.05
C LYS A 242 -18.75 -6.94 11.36
N ARG A 243 -17.64 -7.34 10.72
CA ARG A 243 -16.34 -6.72 10.92
C ARG A 243 -16.36 -5.25 10.50
N VAL A 244 -16.81 -4.95 9.29
CA VAL A 244 -16.87 -3.57 8.77
C VAL A 244 -17.74 -2.67 9.65
N CYS A 245 -18.94 -3.14 10.04
CA CYS A 245 -19.83 -2.39 10.92
C CYS A 245 -19.21 -2.13 12.30
N LEU A 246 -18.61 -3.14 12.92
CA LEU A 246 -17.95 -2.98 14.23
C LEU A 246 -16.82 -1.95 14.18
N VAL A 247 -16.05 -1.96 13.10
CA VAL A 247 -14.96 -1.01 12.88
C VAL A 247 -15.49 0.42 12.77
N LEU A 248 -16.54 0.64 11.99
CA LEU A 248 -17.15 1.96 11.85
C LEU A 248 -17.73 2.47 13.16
N ILE A 249 -18.42 1.60 13.92
CA ILE A 249 -18.97 1.94 15.25
C ILE A 249 -17.84 2.32 16.22
N GLN A 250 -16.75 1.55 16.23
CA GLN A 250 -15.62 1.81 17.14
C GLN A 250 -14.88 3.09 16.77
N ILE A 251 -14.62 3.36 15.49
CA ILE A 251 -13.88 4.56 15.07
C ILE A 251 -14.73 5.83 15.25
N LEU A 252 -16.04 5.73 15.03
CA LEU A 252 -16.99 6.83 15.20
C LEU A 252 -17.52 6.96 16.64
N GLU A 253 -16.84 6.36 17.63
CA GLU A 253 -17.16 6.54 19.05
C GLU A 253 -17.02 8.02 19.42
N LEU A 254 -18.10 8.62 19.93
CA LEU A 254 -18.13 10.01 20.35
C LEU A 254 -17.37 10.18 21.67
N ASP A 255 -16.61 11.26 21.76
CA ASP A 255 -15.99 11.68 23.01
C ASP A 255 -17.04 12.39 23.89
N VAL A 256 -17.47 11.71 24.94
CA VAL A 256 -18.47 12.20 25.90
C VAL A 256 -17.85 12.81 27.16
N THR A 257 -16.50 12.89 27.25
CA THR A 257 -15.81 13.33 28.48
C THR A 257 -16.11 14.79 28.87
N ASN A 258 -16.41 15.64 27.90
CA ASN A 258 -16.75 17.06 28.10
C ASN A 258 -18.25 17.36 27.90
N VAL A 259 -19.09 16.33 27.81
CA VAL A 259 -20.55 16.51 27.74
C VAL A 259 -21.06 16.63 29.17
N ASN A 260 -21.06 17.86 29.69
CA ASN A 260 -21.90 18.17 30.82
C ASN A 260 -23.35 18.05 30.34
N ILE A 261 -24.08 17.06 30.86
CA ILE A 261 -25.53 16.99 30.72
C ILE A 261 -26.07 18.22 31.47
N LEU A 262 -26.17 19.35 30.79
CA LEU A 262 -27.01 20.44 31.25
C LEU A 262 -28.43 19.88 31.21
N GLU A 263 -28.95 19.55 32.40
CA GLU A 263 -30.32 19.14 32.62
C GLU A 263 -31.22 20.34 32.26
N GLU A 264 -31.53 20.47 30.98
CA GLU A 264 -32.40 21.52 30.48
C GLU A 264 -33.83 21.15 30.88
N ARG A 265 -34.31 21.72 31.99
CA ARG A 265 -35.73 21.75 32.33
C ARG A 265 -36.47 22.61 31.30
N GLY A 266 -36.77 22.02 30.16
CA GLY A 266 -37.52 22.64 29.08
C GLY A 266 -38.49 21.64 28.48
N SER A 267 -39.74 21.71 28.94
CA SER A 267 -40.92 21.09 28.33
C SER A 267 -40.84 21.16 26.80
N LEU A 268 -40.96 20.01 26.10
CA LEU A 268 -41.69 19.81 24.84
C LEU A 268 -41.35 18.41 24.27
N LEU A 269 -42.14 17.41 24.69
CA LEU A 269 -41.99 16.01 24.28
C LEU A 269 -42.54 15.68 22.88
N HIS A 270 -43.08 16.64 22.12
CA HIS A 270 -43.69 16.35 20.81
C HIS A 270 -43.62 17.53 19.85
N SER A 271 -42.44 17.85 19.34
CA SER A 271 -42.28 18.65 18.12
C SER A 271 -40.83 18.52 17.64
N GLU A 272 -40.63 18.42 16.33
CA GLU A 272 -39.32 18.39 15.68
C GLU A 272 -38.39 19.51 16.22
N PRO A 273 -37.05 19.33 16.18
CA PRO A 273 -36.14 20.16 16.95
C PRO A 273 -36.02 21.57 16.35
N GLU A 274 -36.95 22.44 16.71
CA GLU A 274 -36.84 23.87 16.51
C GLU A 274 -35.86 24.43 17.54
N VAL A 275 -34.60 24.46 17.10
CA VAL A 275 -33.66 25.57 17.24
C VAL A 275 -33.89 26.45 18.48
N PHE A 276 -33.10 26.24 19.53
CA PHE A 276 -32.91 27.23 20.57
C PHE A 276 -32.27 28.49 19.96
N THR A 277 -33.09 29.52 19.79
CA THR A 277 -32.64 30.89 19.51
C THR A 277 -32.72 31.66 20.81
N GLU A 278 -31.59 32.15 21.33
CA GLU A 278 -31.66 33.25 22.28
C GLU A 278 -32.21 34.48 21.55
N PRO A 279 -33.10 35.28 22.16
CA PRO A 279 -33.86 36.33 21.48
C PRO A 279 -33.03 37.49 20.89
N ASN A 280 -31.69 37.42 20.91
CA ASN A 280 -30.80 38.37 20.25
C ASN A 280 -29.46 37.73 19.76
N SER A 281 -29.39 36.40 19.64
CA SER A 281 -28.18 35.72 19.14
C SER A 281 -28.45 35.03 17.80
N THR A 282 -27.71 35.42 16.77
CA THR A 282 -27.68 34.76 15.45
C THR A 282 -26.85 33.47 15.45
N LYS A 283 -26.30 33.05 16.59
CA LYS A 283 -25.47 31.86 16.70
C LYS A 283 -26.29 30.71 17.26
N ILE A 284 -26.80 29.87 16.35
CA ILE A 284 -27.32 28.54 16.68
C ILE A 284 -26.17 27.75 17.35
N TRP A 285 -26.31 27.45 18.64
CA TRP A 285 -25.34 26.59 19.33
C TRP A 285 -25.57 25.15 18.88
N ARG A 286 -24.71 24.66 17.97
CA ARG A 286 -24.66 23.24 17.63
C ARG A 286 -23.51 22.62 18.43
N PRO A 287 -23.76 21.60 19.29
CA PRO A 287 -22.69 20.87 19.93
C PRO A 287 -21.75 20.32 18.85
N ARG A 288 -20.48 20.69 18.91
CA ARG A 288 -19.48 20.14 17.99
C ARG A 288 -19.27 18.68 18.38
N LYS A 289 -19.53 17.76 17.44
CA LYS A 289 -19.27 16.33 17.66
C LYS A 289 -17.77 16.12 17.72
N TYR A 290 -17.27 15.68 18.87
CA TYR A 290 -15.89 15.25 19.02
C TYR A 290 -15.85 13.73 18.98
N PHE A 291 -14.87 13.16 18.29
CA PHE A 291 -14.66 11.73 18.22
C PHE A 291 -13.49 11.33 19.11
N ARG A 292 -13.59 10.18 19.75
CA ARG A 292 -12.59 9.68 20.70
C ARG A 292 -11.25 9.39 20.05
N HIS A 293 -11.25 9.03 18.77
CA HIS A 293 -10.10 8.43 18.10
C HIS A 293 -9.44 9.28 17.03
N PHE A 294 -9.99 10.47 16.71
CA PHE A 294 -9.38 11.38 15.75
C PHE A 294 -9.90 12.80 15.96
N ARG A 295 -9.09 13.80 15.56
CA ARG A 295 -9.46 15.22 15.70
C ARG A 295 -9.71 15.92 14.36
N GLU A 296 -9.14 15.42 13.27
CA GLU A 296 -9.23 16.07 11.98
C GLU A 296 -10.61 15.86 11.32
N GLU A 297 -11.22 16.96 10.85
CA GLU A 297 -12.52 16.93 10.18
C GLU A 297 -12.47 16.25 8.80
N ALA A 298 -11.29 16.24 8.17
CA ALA A 298 -11.03 15.45 6.97
C ALA A 298 -11.28 13.96 7.23
N ILE A 299 -10.76 13.40 8.33
CA ILE A 299 -10.98 11.98 8.68
C ILE A 299 -12.47 11.65 8.77
N PHE A 300 -13.27 12.54 9.36
CA PHE A 300 -14.74 12.36 9.40
C PHE A 300 -15.37 12.39 8.00
N SER A 301 -14.98 13.35 7.16
CA SER A 301 -15.49 13.48 5.79
C SER A 301 -15.20 12.23 4.95
N GLU A 302 -13.99 11.68 5.08
CA GLU A 302 -13.57 10.45 4.42
C GLU A 302 -14.34 9.23 4.95
N LEU A 303 -14.59 9.13 6.26
CA LEU A 303 -15.43 8.08 6.85
C LEU A 303 -16.88 8.15 6.36
N MET A 304 -17.44 9.35 6.18
CA MET A 304 -18.76 9.50 5.58
C MET A 304 -18.76 9.04 4.12
N ASN A 305 -17.68 9.26 3.37
CA ASN A 305 -17.53 8.71 2.03
C ASN A 305 -17.43 7.17 2.06
N VAL A 306 -16.74 6.58 3.05
CA VAL A 306 -16.75 5.13 3.26
C VAL A 306 -18.18 4.61 3.43
N CYS A 307 -18.97 5.20 4.34
CA CYS A 307 -20.36 4.81 4.55
C CYS A 307 -21.22 4.97 3.29
N ARG A 308 -21.03 6.05 2.53
CA ARG A 308 -21.75 6.28 1.26
C ARG A 308 -21.40 5.23 0.20
N GLN A 309 -20.11 4.88 0.05
CA GLN A 309 -19.70 3.86 -0.91
C GLN A 309 -20.21 2.47 -0.50
N LEU A 310 -20.18 2.15 0.80
CA LEU A 310 -20.78 0.92 1.31
C LEU A 310 -22.28 0.86 1.05
N GLY A 311 -23.04 1.94 1.31
CA GLY A 311 -24.48 1.96 1.00
C GLY A 311 -24.81 2.04 -0.49
N LYS A 312 -23.86 2.45 -1.34
CA LYS A 312 -24.03 2.47 -2.79
C LYS A 312 -23.81 1.09 -3.42
N PHE A 313 -22.86 0.31 -2.89
CA PHE A 313 -22.44 -0.96 -3.47
C PHE A 313 -22.80 -2.20 -2.65
N GLY A 314 -23.09 -2.03 -1.36
CA GLY A 314 -23.71 -3.03 -0.50
C GLY A 314 -25.22 -2.88 -0.60
N ASP A 315 -25.87 -3.99 -0.95
CA ASP A 315 -27.32 -4.13 -1.20
C ASP A 315 -28.19 -3.57 -0.05
#